data_AF-A0AAW0GWN5-F1
#
_entry.id   AF-A0AAW0GWN5-F1
#
_cell.length_a   1.000
_cell.length_b   1.000
_cell.length_c   1.000
_cell.angle_alpha   90.00
_cell.angle_beta   90.00
_cell.angle_gamma   90.00
#
_symmetry.space_group_name_H-M   'P 1'
#
loop_
_entity.id
_entity.type
_entity.pdbx_description
1 polymer ?
#
loop_
_entity_poly.entity_id
_entity_poly.type
_entity_poly.pdbx_seq_one_letter_code
_entity_poly.pdbx_strand_id
1 'polypeptide(L)'
;MADFQLVDPRGWEYDLQSVYTAYLGYFQLNGIPWYERSWGVFFESFEEFLTFSWPVITVTDCWTGKAHIVTRMTTIGAFLKMIKTRFGDTLALVDNILRVQPFETSQRHMRSIADYASYKKLYSTLPAAVLAALKARVRSGEPKAVRDIWDTRDKTFLALHFESSERNPSSCLEWGYAAVRCSHLEAVGVWPPDPEKNYRRGHFVVTEYMDRVHNKHRPNFPWAYAVSHLATSCVPDLTEHRCPVWRQPASIEVQTSTRFTGGDQ
;
A
#
# COMPACT_ATOMS: atom_id res chain seq x y z
N MET A 1 29.50 -7.71 -9.09
CA MET A 1 28.12 -8.22 -9.30
C MET A 1 27.44 -8.21 -7.95
N ALA A 2 26.33 -7.50 -7.77
CA ALA A 2 25.56 -7.58 -6.53
C ALA A 2 24.85 -8.93 -6.53
N ASP A 3 25.07 -9.74 -5.49
CA ASP A 3 24.41 -11.04 -5.35
C ASP A 3 22.89 -10.85 -5.31
N PHE A 4 22.21 -11.42 -6.30
CA PHE A 4 20.75 -11.38 -6.39
C PHE A 4 20.19 -12.54 -5.56
N GLN A 5 20.02 -12.31 -4.26
CA GLN A 5 19.49 -13.32 -3.35
C GLN A 5 18.04 -13.00 -2.97
N LEU A 6 17.13 -13.91 -3.31
CA LEU A 6 15.73 -13.86 -2.88
C LEU A 6 15.56 -14.67 -1.60
N VAL A 7 14.81 -14.12 -0.65
CA VAL A 7 14.56 -14.72 0.67
C VAL A 7 13.09 -14.65 1.04
N ASP A 8 12.62 -15.62 1.81
CA ASP A 8 11.32 -15.57 2.48
C ASP A 8 11.33 -14.46 3.55
N PRO A 9 10.37 -13.52 3.55
CA PRO A 9 10.22 -12.51 4.59
C PRO A 9 10.04 -13.06 6.01
N ARG A 10 9.53 -14.29 6.17
CA ARG A 10 9.39 -14.91 7.50
C ARG A 10 10.74 -14.99 8.21
N GLY A 11 10.74 -14.60 9.49
CA GLY A 11 11.95 -14.53 10.33
C GLY A 11 12.81 -13.28 10.14
N TRP A 12 12.46 -12.37 9.22
CA TRP A 12 13.03 -11.01 9.12
C TRP A 12 12.15 -10.01 9.87
N GLU A 13 12.42 -9.85 11.15
CA GLU A 13 11.46 -9.21 12.06
C GLU A 13 12.08 -8.06 12.85
N TYR A 14 13.39 -7.84 12.78
CA TYR A 14 14.06 -6.86 13.63
C TYR A 14 14.40 -5.62 12.83
N ASP A 15 13.78 -4.49 13.14
CA ASP A 15 14.06 -3.22 12.49
C ASP A 15 15.51 -2.79 12.74
N LEU A 16 16.29 -2.59 11.68
CA LEU A 16 17.74 -2.39 11.77
C LEU A 16 18.11 -1.13 12.55
N GLN A 17 17.38 -0.03 12.33
CA GLN A 17 17.65 1.22 13.04
C GLN A 17 17.30 1.08 14.52
N SER A 18 16.26 0.31 14.84
CA SER A 18 15.86 -0.01 16.20
C SER A 18 16.88 -0.91 16.92
N VAL A 19 17.60 -1.80 16.21
CA VAL A 19 18.72 -2.54 16.80
C VAL A 19 19.79 -1.56 17.32
N TYR A 20 20.19 -0.59 16.50
CA TYR A 20 21.18 0.41 16.88
C TYR A 20 20.73 1.24 18.10
N THR A 21 19.53 1.80 18.06
CA THR A 21 19.01 2.65 19.15
C THR A 21 18.73 1.87 20.43
N ALA A 22 18.32 0.60 20.32
CA ALA A 22 18.16 -0.30 21.47
C ALA A 22 19.45 -0.45 22.27
N TYR A 23 20.58 -0.68 21.59
CA TYR A 23 21.89 -0.76 22.26
C TYR A 23 22.32 0.56 22.90
N LEU A 24 22.15 1.69 22.21
CA LEU A 24 22.45 3.00 22.80
C LEU A 24 21.63 3.25 24.07
N GLY A 25 20.33 2.94 24.04
CA GLY A 25 19.46 3.03 25.21
C GLY A 25 19.90 2.08 26.32
N TYR A 26 20.28 0.85 25.98
CA TYR A 26 20.81 -0.13 26.94
C TYR A 26 22.10 0.37 27.62
N PHE A 27 23.03 0.98 26.87
CA PHE A 27 24.25 1.54 27.45
C PHE A 27 23.95 2.69 28.41
N GLN A 28 23.05 3.59 28.01
CA GLN A 28 22.64 4.72 28.84
C GLN A 28 21.96 4.26 30.14
N LEU A 29 21.04 3.29 30.06
CA LEU A 29 20.31 2.79 31.22
C LEU A 29 21.19 2.06 32.22
N ASN A 30 22.23 1.36 31.75
CA ASN A 30 23.13 0.57 32.60
C ASN A 30 24.45 1.28 32.93
N GLY A 31 24.60 2.56 32.53
CA GLY A 31 25.83 3.32 32.76
C GLY A 31 27.07 2.67 32.13
N ILE A 32 26.93 2.01 30.98
CA ILE A 32 28.03 1.34 30.30
C ILE A 32 28.85 2.38 29.52
N PRO A 33 30.14 2.59 29.84
CA PRO A 33 31.00 3.51 29.10
C PRO A 33 31.44 2.88 27.78
N TRP A 34 30.49 2.68 26.86
CA TRP A 34 30.72 2.01 25.58
C TRP A 34 31.77 2.70 24.71
N TYR A 35 31.93 4.02 24.85
CA TYR A 35 32.92 4.82 24.14
C TYR A 35 34.38 4.56 24.59
N GLU A 36 34.59 3.92 25.74
CA GLU A 36 35.91 3.45 26.18
C GLU A 36 36.20 2.01 25.73
N ARG A 37 35.21 1.33 25.13
CA ARG A 37 35.34 -0.05 24.69
C ARG A 37 35.90 -0.11 23.28
N SER A 38 36.69 -1.14 23.02
CA SER A 38 37.34 -1.35 21.71
C SER A 38 36.34 -1.59 20.56
N TRP A 39 35.15 -2.11 20.87
CA TRP A 39 34.03 -2.24 19.93
C TRP A 39 33.11 -1.00 19.89
N GLY A 40 33.37 0.02 20.72
CA GLY A 40 32.57 1.23 20.83
C GLY A 40 32.42 2.00 19.51
N VAL A 41 33.39 1.87 18.60
CA VAL A 41 33.37 2.47 17.26
C VAL A 41 32.09 2.20 16.49
N PHE A 42 31.52 0.99 16.59
CA PHE A 42 30.26 0.63 15.91
C PHE A 42 29.04 1.42 16.42
N PHE A 43 29.16 2.10 17.55
CA PHE A 43 28.07 2.82 18.18
C PHE A 43 28.26 4.35 18.14
N GLU A 44 29.41 4.85 17.66
CA GLU A 44 29.68 6.28 17.51
C GLU A 44 28.67 6.98 16.60
N SER A 45 28.26 6.30 15.53
CA SER A 45 27.20 6.76 14.64
C SER A 45 26.46 5.58 14.03
N PHE A 46 25.29 5.84 13.46
CA PHE A 46 24.58 4.82 12.68
C PHE A 46 25.37 4.42 11.43
N GLU A 47 26.19 5.30 10.87
CA GLU A 47 27.05 4.96 9.73
C GLU A 47 28.13 3.93 10.11
N GLU A 48 28.80 4.14 11.25
CA GLU A 48 29.77 3.17 11.77
C GLU A 48 29.11 1.83 12.11
N PHE A 49 27.89 1.86 12.64
CA PHE A 49 27.11 0.64 12.89
C PHE A 49 26.86 -0.18 11.62
N LEU A 50 26.66 0.49 10.48
CA LEU A 50 26.40 -0.17 9.20
C LEU A 50 27.63 -0.90 8.64
N THR A 51 28.84 -0.55 9.06
CA THR A 51 30.09 -1.16 8.56
C THR A 51 30.19 -2.67 8.79
N PHE A 52 29.35 -3.23 9.68
CA PHE A 52 29.16 -4.67 9.83
C PHE A 52 28.63 -5.38 8.57
N SER A 53 28.13 -4.64 7.57
CA SER A 53 27.53 -5.17 6.34
C SER A 53 26.28 -5.99 6.65
N TRP A 54 25.23 -5.30 7.11
CA TRP A 54 23.99 -5.92 7.54
C TRP A 54 23.21 -6.52 6.36
N PRO A 55 22.93 -7.83 6.34
CA PRO A 55 21.91 -8.38 5.47
C PRO A 55 20.54 -7.85 5.92
N VAL A 56 19.78 -7.32 4.97
CA VAL A 56 18.46 -6.71 5.19
C VAL A 56 17.48 -7.01 4.07
N ILE A 57 16.19 -6.89 4.39
CA ILE A 57 15.10 -6.76 3.42
C ILE A 57 14.18 -5.60 3.80
N THR A 58 13.33 -5.19 2.87
CA THR A 58 12.22 -4.26 3.14
C THR A 58 10.93 -5.03 3.32
N VAL A 59 10.22 -4.75 4.42
CA VAL A 59 8.90 -5.32 4.74
C VAL A 59 7.96 -4.22 5.20
N THR A 60 6.67 -4.47 5.11
CA THR A 60 5.62 -3.64 5.68
C THR A 60 5.04 -4.38 6.88
N ASP A 61 4.91 -3.70 8.01
CA ASP A 61 4.29 -4.28 9.20
C ASP A 61 2.79 -4.50 8.96
N CYS A 62 2.29 -5.71 9.23
CA CYS A 62 0.88 -6.03 9.00
C CYS A 62 -0.06 -5.24 9.94
N TRP A 63 0.40 -4.90 11.14
CA TRP A 63 -0.41 -4.21 12.15
C TRP A 63 -0.46 -2.69 11.94
N THR A 64 0.72 -2.07 11.80
CA THR A 64 0.84 -0.61 11.68
C THR A 64 0.80 -0.12 10.25
N GLY A 65 1.06 -0.97 9.25
CA GLY A 65 1.15 -0.57 7.84
C GLY A 65 2.40 0.24 7.49
N LYS A 66 3.34 0.42 8.43
CA LYS A 66 4.61 1.12 8.20
C LYS A 66 5.63 0.19 7.56
N ALA A 67 6.47 0.71 6.68
CA ALA A 67 7.56 -0.07 6.09
C ALA A 67 8.85 0.08 6.89
N HIS A 68 9.61 -1.00 6.96
CA HIS A 68 10.81 -1.17 7.77
C HIS A 68 11.94 -1.80 6.96
N ILE A 69 13.17 -1.44 7.30
CA ILE A 69 14.37 -2.16 6.85
C ILE A 69 14.73 -3.12 7.97
N VAL A 70 14.53 -4.41 7.73
CA VAL A 70 14.61 -5.44 8.77
C VAL A 70 15.78 -6.37 8.55
N THR A 71 16.32 -6.90 9.65
CA THR A 71 17.28 -7.99 9.70
C THR A 71 16.74 -9.17 10.50
N ARG A 72 17.54 -10.23 10.64
CA ARG A 72 17.18 -11.46 11.37
C ARG A 72 17.91 -11.53 12.72
N MET A 73 17.32 -12.24 13.68
CA MET A 73 17.97 -12.51 14.98
C MET A 73 19.32 -13.22 14.80
N THR A 74 19.44 -14.11 13.82
CA THR A 74 20.71 -14.79 13.49
C THR A 74 21.81 -13.81 13.08
N THR A 75 21.45 -12.72 12.39
CA THR A 75 22.38 -11.67 12.00
C THR A 75 22.82 -10.83 13.20
N ILE A 76 21.89 -10.50 14.11
CA ILE A 76 22.20 -9.83 15.38
C ILE A 76 23.15 -10.70 16.21
N GLY A 77 22.88 -12.01 16.29
CA GLY A 77 23.77 -12.96 16.93
C GLY A 77 25.16 -13.05 16.28
N ALA A 78 25.24 -12.92 14.95
CA ALA A 78 26.51 -12.87 14.23
C ALA A 78 27.31 -11.59 14.54
N PHE A 79 26.63 -10.45 14.68
CA PHE A 79 27.25 -9.19 15.11
C PHE A 79 27.82 -9.31 16.54
N LEU A 80 27.03 -9.84 17.47
CA LEU A 80 27.46 -10.11 18.84
C LEU A 80 28.64 -11.09 18.92
N LYS A 81 28.59 -12.16 18.11
CA LYS A 81 29.69 -13.12 18.00
C LYS A 81 30.95 -12.47 17.43
N MET A 82 30.81 -11.60 16.44
CA MET A 82 31.93 -10.84 15.86
C MET A 82 32.60 -9.99 16.94
N ILE A 83 31.83 -9.25 17.74
CA ILE A 83 32.35 -8.46 18.88
C ILE A 83 33.17 -9.36 19.81
N LYS A 84 32.60 -10.49 20.23
CA LYS A 84 33.28 -11.45 21.10
C LYS A 84 34.57 -11.99 20.52
N THR A 85 34.57 -12.39 19.24
CA THR A 85 35.75 -13.01 18.62
C THR A 85 36.85 -12.01 18.28
N ARG A 86 36.51 -10.77 17.90
CA ARG A 86 37.49 -9.78 17.45
C ARG A 86 38.03 -8.91 18.57
N PHE A 87 37.20 -8.62 19.57
CA PHE A 87 37.53 -7.68 20.64
C PHE A 87 37.66 -8.34 22.02
N GLY A 88 37.31 -9.62 22.16
CA GLY A 88 37.39 -10.36 23.43
C GLY A 88 36.28 -10.03 24.43
N ASP A 89 35.45 -9.03 24.14
CA ASP A 89 34.34 -8.57 24.99
C ASP A 89 33.01 -9.25 24.65
N THR A 90 32.16 -9.47 25.64
CA THR A 90 30.80 -9.99 25.41
C THR A 90 29.78 -8.86 25.57
N LEU A 91 29.00 -8.62 24.52
CA LEU A 91 27.86 -7.73 24.54
C LEU A 91 26.57 -8.53 24.74
N ALA A 92 25.70 -8.08 25.65
CA ALA A 92 24.42 -8.75 25.94
C ALA A 92 23.43 -8.58 24.78
N LEU A 93 22.53 -9.55 24.60
CA LEU A 93 21.36 -9.35 23.75
C LEU A 93 20.38 -8.40 24.45
N VAL A 94 19.78 -7.47 23.71
CA VAL A 94 18.87 -6.46 24.26
C VAL A 94 17.44 -6.74 23.78
N ASP A 95 16.47 -6.61 24.69
CA ASP A 95 15.07 -6.98 24.47
C ASP A 95 14.21 -5.85 23.84
N ASN A 96 14.62 -4.59 23.93
CA ASN A 96 13.82 -3.43 23.47
C ASN A 96 13.97 -3.11 21.97
N ILE A 97 14.31 -4.13 21.15
CA ILE A 97 14.41 -3.99 19.70
C ILE A 97 12.99 -4.06 19.10
N LEU A 98 12.64 -3.08 18.24
CA LEU A 98 11.36 -3.10 17.54
C LEU A 98 11.24 -4.36 16.67
N ARG A 99 10.24 -5.18 17.00
CA ARG A 99 9.86 -6.36 16.24
C ARG A 99 8.68 -6.05 15.32
N VAL A 100 8.82 -6.40 14.05
CA VAL A 100 7.87 -6.16 12.97
C VAL A 100 7.35 -7.49 12.47
N GLN A 101 6.07 -7.55 12.10
CA GLN A 101 5.49 -8.72 11.45
C GLN A 101 5.30 -8.44 9.94
N PRO A 102 6.04 -9.12 9.05
CA PRO A 102 5.93 -8.88 7.61
C PRO A 102 4.51 -9.16 7.09
N PHE A 103 3.95 -8.19 6.36
CA PHE A 103 2.73 -8.34 5.56
C PHE A 103 2.99 -9.17 4.30
N GLU A 104 4.19 -9.05 3.75
CA GLU A 104 4.60 -9.68 2.51
C GLU A 104 4.64 -11.20 2.60
N THR A 105 3.99 -11.86 1.64
CA THR A 105 4.02 -13.32 1.48
C THR A 105 4.94 -13.79 0.35
N SER A 106 5.36 -12.88 -0.54
CA SER A 106 6.25 -13.17 -1.65
C SER A 106 7.71 -12.95 -1.28
N GLN A 107 8.61 -13.65 -1.98
CA GLN A 107 10.05 -13.51 -1.77
C GLN A 107 10.51 -12.05 -1.95
N ARG A 108 11.50 -11.65 -1.14
CA ARG A 108 12.09 -10.32 -1.15
C ARG A 108 13.57 -10.38 -1.47
N HIS A 109 14.04 -9.33 -2.14
CA HIS A 109 15.45 -9.21 -2.47
C HIS A 109 16.25 -8.82 -1.24
N MET A 110 17.15 -9.69 -0.82
CA MET A 110 18.10 -9.44 0.24
C MET A 110 19.19 -8.51 -0.26
N ARG A 111 19.57 -7.54 0.57
CA ARG A 111 20.67 -6.62 0.30
C ARG A 111 21.63 -6.64 1.48
N SER A 112 22.92 -6.48 1.22
CA SER A 112 23.90 -6.21 2.27
C SER A 112 24.15 -4.70 2.31
N ILE A 113 23.95 -4.08 3.46
CA ILE A 113 24.13 -2.64 3.65
C ILE A 113 25.35 -2.43 4.56
N ALA A 114 26.40 -1.87 3.98
CA ALA A 114 27.68 -1.61 4.66
C ALA A 114 27.93 -0.12 4.91
N ASP A 115 27.10 0.77 4.36
CA ASP A 115 27.34 2.21 4.35
C ASP A 115 26.02 3.00 4.36
N TYR A 116 26.10 4.27 4.77
CA TYR A 116 24.93 5.13 4.90
C TYR A 116 24.30 5.52 3.55
N ALA A 117 25.08 5.63 2.46
CA ALA A 117 24.54 5.97 1.15
C ALA A 117 23.64 4.85 0.60
N SER A 118 24.06 3.59 0.75
CA SER A 118 23.28 2.40 0.42
C SER A 118 22.03 2.29 1.29
N TYR A 119 22.14 2.55 2.60
CA TYR A 119 21.00 2.59 3.50
C TYR A 119 19.97 3.65 3.07
N LYS A 120 20.42 4.89 2.82
CA LYS A 120 19.56 6.01 2.42
C LYS A 120 18.84 5.74 1.10
N LYS A 121 19.53 5.11 0.13
CA LYS A 121 18.90 4.65 -1.12
C LYS A 121 17.78 3.66 -0.82
N LEU A 122 18.01 2.63 0.00
CA LEU A 122 16.98 1.67 0.38
C LEU A 122 15.82 2.34 1.14
N TYR A 123 16.13 3.24 2.09
CA TYR A 123 15.15 3.97 2.89
C TYR A 123 14.19 4.80 2.03
N SER A 124 14.70 5.44 0.96
CA SER A 124 13.86 6.21 0.03
C SER A 124 12.80 5.37 -0.70
N THR A 125 12.93 4.04 -0.69
CA THR A 125 11.95 3.12 -1.31
C THR A 125 10.83 2.70 -0.36
N LEU A 126 10.93 2.99 0.94
CA LEU A 126 9.92 2.60 1.94
C LEU A 126 8.50 3.14 1.62
N PRO A 127 8.31 4.40 1.18
CA PRO A 127 6.97 4.88 0.81
C PRO A 127 6.32 4.08 -0.32
N ALA A 128 7.11 3.61 -1.28
CA ALA A 128 6.61 2.77 -2.37
C ALA A 128 6.19 1.39 -1.87
N ALA A 129 6.92 0.81 -0.90
CA ALA A 129 6.55 -0.45 -0.25
C ALA A 129 5.21 -0.31 0.51
N VAL A 130 5.05 0.76 1.30
CA VAL A 130 3.79 1.07 2.01
C VAL A 130 2.63 1.17 1.03
N LEU A 131 2.79 1.91 -0.07
CA LEU A 131 1.74 2.05 -1.08
C LEU A 131 1.39 0.70 -1.74
N ALA A 132 2.39 -0.13 -2.04
CA ALA A 132 2.17 -1.45 -2.62
C ALA A 132 1.38 -2.36 -1.66
N ALA A 133 1.75 -2.38 -0.38
CA ALA A 133 1.04 -3.12 0.66
C ALA A 133 -0.39 -2.61 0.84
N LEU A 134 -0.60 -1.30 0.91
CA LEU A 134 -1.93 -0.69 1.03
C LEU A 134 -2.83 -1.09 -0.16
N LYS A 135 -2.31 -1.02 -1.39
CA LYS A 135 -3.04 -1.45 -2.59
C LYS A 135 -3.43 -2.93 -2.54
N ALA A 136 -2.59 -3.79 -1.96
CA ALA A 136 -2.89 -5.21 -1.82
C ALA A 136 -4.00 -5.44 -0.78
N ARG A 137 -3.92 -4.78 0.39
CA ARG A 137 -4.91 -4.86 1.47
C ARG A 137 -6.30 -4.38 1.05
N VAL A 138 -6.35 -3.28 0.31
CA VAL A 138 -7.58 -2.74 -0.26
C VAL A 138 -8.18 -3.71 -1.28
N ARG A 139 -7.35 -4.29 -2.17
CA ARG A 139 -7.81 -5.27 -3.15
C ARG A 139 -8.32 -6.57 -2.52
N SER A 140 -7.77 -6.98 -1.38
CA SER A 140 -8.30 -8.12 -0.61
C SER A 140 -9.56 -7.78 0.20
N GLY A 141 -10.04 -6.53 0.16
CA GLY A 141 -11.22 -6.09 0.89
C GLY A 141 -11.01 -5.98 2.40
N GLU A 142 -9.78 -5.71 2.86
CA GLU A 142 -9.52 -5.59 4.30
C GLU A 142 -10.26 -4.38 4.90
N PRO A 143 -11.19 -4.58 5.86
CA PRO A 143 -12.07 -3.50 6.32
C PRO A 143 -11.34 -2.32 6.94
N LYS A 144 -10.26 -2.60 7.72
CA LYS A 144 -9.46 -1.55 8.36
C LYS A 144 -8.77 -0.68 7.30
N ALA A 145 -8.09 -1.28 6.33
CA ALA A 145 -7.39 -0.55 5.29
C ALA A 145 -8.33 0.33 4.44
N VAL A 146 -9.52 -0.18 4.10
CA VAL A 146 -10.54 0.60 3.37
C VAL A 146 -11.07 1.76 4.21
N ARG A 147 -11.35 1.51 5.49
CA ARG A 147 -11.83 2.54 6.43
C ARG A 147 -10.79 3.63 6.67
N ASP A 148 -9.52 3.26 6.87
CA ASP A 148 -8.43 4.22 7.08
C ASP A 148 -8.28 5.16 5.86
N ILE A 149 -8.45 4.66 4.61
CA ILE A 149 -8.42 5.49 3.40
C ILE A 149 -9.68 6.37 3.29
N TRP A 150 -10.84 5.86 3.69
CA TRP A 150 -12.08 6.65 3.72
C TRP A 150 -12.00 7.80 4.71
N ASP A 151 -11.45 7.52 5.90
CA ASP A 151 -11.35 8.47 7.01
C ASP A 151 -10.27 9.55 6.80
N THR A 152 -9.39 9.43 5.80
CA THR A 152 -8.46 10.53 5.45
C THR A 152 -9.16 11.69 4.75
N ARG A 153 -10.36 11.46 4.19
CA ARG A 153 -11.25 12.47 3.55
C ARG A 153 -10.61 13.33 2.46
N ASP A 154 -9.42 12.97 1.99
CA ASP A 154 -8.62 13.74 1.03
C ASP A 154 -8.54 13.06 -0.35
N LYS A 155 -9.17 11.88 -0.50
CA LYS A 155 -9.17 11.10 -1.73
C LYS A 155 -10.43 11.31 -2.58
N THR A 156 -10.35 10.88 -3.83
CA THR A 156 -11.51 10.73 -4.70
C THR A 156 -11.79 9.25 -4.85
N PHE A 157 -13.01 8.83 -4.56
CA PHE A 157 -13.46 7.46 -4.80
C PHE A 157 -14.27 7.42 -6.09
N LEU A 158 -14.05 6.38 -6.88
CA LEU A 158 -14.75 6.10 -8.12
C LEU A 158 -15.19 4.63 -8.08
N ALA A 159 -16.49 4.41 -8.14
CA ALA A 159 -17.07 3.10 -8.41
C ALA A 159 -17.46 3.04 -9.89
N LEU A 160 -17.13 1.94 -10.55
CA LEU A 160 -17.54 1.63 -11.92
C LEU A 160 -18.31 0.31 -11.91
N HIS A 161 -19.31 0.21 -12.77
CA HIS A 161 -20.05 -1.00 -13.00
C HIS A 161 -20.31 -1.18 -14.48
N PHE A 162 -20.10 -2.39 -14.98
CA PHE A 162 -20.31 -2.75 -16.38
C PHE A 162 -21.28 -3.92 -16.41
N GLU A 163 -22.23 -3.87 -17.33
CA GLU A 163 -23.09 -5.00 -17.65
C GLU A 163 -22.80 -5.44 -19.07
N SER A 164 -22.28 -6.67 -19.19
CA SER A 164 -22.01 -7.30 -20.47
C SER A 164 -23.17 -8.17 -20.91
N SER A 165 -23.22 -8.48 -22.21
CA SER A 165 -24.19 -9.41 -22.76
C SER A 165 -24.02 -10.82 -22.19
N GLU A 166 -25.11 -11.41 -21.75
CA GLU A 166 -25.20 -12.82 -21.31
C GLU A 166 -24.85 -13.80 -22.44
N ARG A 167 -25.01 -13.38 -23.71
CA ARG A 167 -24.66 -14.18 -24.89
C ARG A 167 -23.24 -13.95 -25.36
N ASN A 168 -22.69 -12.77 -25.13
CA ASN A 168 -21.31 -12.41 -25.49
C ASN A 168 -20.68 -11.50 -24.42
N PRO A 169 -19.89 -12.06 -23.49
CA PRO A 169 -19.28 -11.29 -22.41
C PRO A 169 -18.36 -10.14 -22.86
N SER A 170 -17.86 -10.20 -24.10
CA SER A 170 -17.03 -9.14 -24.70
C SER A 170 -17.84 -7.91 -25.12
N SER A 171 -19.17 -8.03 -25.23
CA SER A 171 -20.07 -6.92 -25.57
C SER A 171 -20.58 -6.25 -24.30
N CYS A 172 -20.03 -5.08 -23.96
CA CYS A 172 -20.57 -4.21 -22.91
C CYS A 172 -21.88 -3.57 -23.41
N LEU A 173 -22.97 -3.74 -22.66
CA LEU A 173 -24.30 -3.22 -23.00
C LEU A 173 -24.58 -1.89 -22.32
N GLU A 174 -24.17 -1.77 -21.05
CA GLU A 174 -24.29 -0.57 -20.26
C GLU A 174 -23.15 -0.47 -19.25
N TRP A 175 -22.84 0.75 -18.83
CA TRP A 175 -21.94 0.98 -17.72
C TRP A 175 -22.38 2.20 -16.90
N GLY A 176 -22.10 2.16 -15.61
CA GLY A 176 -22.39 3.21 -14.68
C GLY A 176 -21.17 3.59 -13.86
N TYR A 177 -21.19 4.80 -13.33
CA TYR A 177 -20.19 5.27 -12.38
C TYR A 177 -20.82 6.04 -11.23
N ALA A 178 -20.12 6.02 -10.09
CA ALA A 178 -20.37 6.92 -8.97
C ALA A 178 -19.02 7.44 -8.46
N ALA A 179 -18.85 8.77 -8.48
CA ALA A 179 -17.64 9.43 -8.04
C ALA A 179 -17.94 10.38 -6.88
N VAL A 180 -17.08 10.36 -5.85
CA VAL A 180 -17.12 11.30 -4.72
C VAL A 180 -15.74 11.90 -4.49
N ARG A 181 -15.68 13.23 -4.48
CA ARG A 181 -14.45 14.00 -4.22
C ARG A 181 -14.43 14.42 -2.74
N CYS A 182 -13.85 13.59 -1.89
CA CYS A 182 -13.91 13.80 -0.44
C CYS A 182 -13.20 15.09 0.00
N SER A 183 -12.08 15.44 -0.63
CA SER A 183 -11.31 16.66 -0.27
C SER A 183 -12.13 17.95 -0.38
N HIS A 184 -13.04 18.03 -1.35
CA HIS A 184 -13.93 19.16 -1.48
C HIS A 184 -15.02 19.16 -0.40
N LEU A 185 -15.59 18.00 -0.11
CA LEU A 185 -16.65 17.85 0.90
C LEU A 185 -16.16 18.16 2.31
N GLU A 186 -14.94 17.72 2.65
CA GLU A 186 -14.30 18.06 3.91
C GLU A 186 -14.09 19.58 4.03
N ALA A 187 -13.62 20.25 2.96
CA ALA A 187 -13.40 21.69 2.95
C ALA A 187 -14.69 22.51 3.16
N VAL A 188 -15.86 21.96 2.81
CA VAL A 188 -17.17 22.60 3.03
C VAL A 188 -17.90 22.06 4.27
N GLY A 189 -17.23 21.24 5.10
CA GLY A 189 -17.78 20.73 6.36
C GLY A 189 -18.87 19.67 6.19
N VAL A 190 -18.89 18.94 5.07
CA VAL A 190 -19.89 17.91 4.77
C VAL A 190 -19.28 16.52 4.95
N TRP A 191 -19.61 15.87 6.07
CA TRP A 191 -19.24 14.48 6.33
C TRP A 191 -20.25 13.77 7.25
N PRO A 192 -20.68 12.53 6.96
CA PRO A 192 -20.40 11.76 5.74
C PRO A 192 -21.10 12.35 4.51
N PRO A 193 -20.59 12.07 3.29
CA PRO A 193 -21.26 12.47 2.06
C PRO A 193 -22.66 11.85 1.94
N ASP A 194 -23.66 12.66 1.59
CA ASP A 194 -24.99 12.22 1.16
C ASP A 194 -24.89 11.70 -0.30
N PRO A 195 -25.11 10.40 -0.57
CA PRO A 195 -24.98 9.85 -1.92
C PRO A 195 -25.87 10.54 -2.95
N GLU A 196 -27.03 11.07 -2.56
CA GLU A 196 -27.94 11.70 -3.51
C GLU A 196 -27.45 13.08 -3.97
N LYS A 197 -26.84 13.83 -3.06
CA LYS A 197 -26.43 15.22 -3.28
C LYS A 197 -24.96 15.35 -3.65
N ASN A 198 -24.12 14.47 -3.11
CA ASN A 198 -22.66 14.63 -3.17
C ASN A 198 -21.99 13.70 -4.16
N TYR A 199 -22.63 12.61 -4.60
CA TYR A 199 -22.03 11.70 -5.58
C TYR A 199 -22.37 12.19 -6.98
N ARG A 200 -21.35 12.30 -7.82
CA ARG A 200 -21.51 12.45 -9.27
C ARG A 200 -21.76 11.07 -9.84
N ARG A 201 -22.92 10.86 -10.44
CA ARG A 201 -23.37 9.56 -10.95
C ARG A 201 -23.73 9.71 -12.41
N GLY A 202 -23.35 8.73 -13.21
CA GLY A 202 -23.78 8.62 -14.59
C GLY A 202 -24.06 7.17 -14.94
N HIS A 203 -25.00 6.97 -15.86
CA HIS A 203 -25.32 5.68 -16.43
C HIS A 203 -25.40 5.83 -17.95
N PHE A 204 -24.72 4.94 -18.67
CA PHE A 204 -24.61 4.98 -20.11
C PHE A 204 -25.03 3.64 -20.68
N VAL A 205 -25.87 3.69 -21.71
CA VAL A 205 -26.27 2.52 -22.49
C VAL A 205 -25.63 2.62 -23.86
N VAL A 206 -25.11 1.51 -24.36
CA VAL A 206 -24.50 1.45 -25.69
C VAL A 206 -25.61 1.45 -26.74
N THR A 207 -25.70 2.53 -27.52
CA THR A 207 -26.76 2.79 -28.50
C THR A 207 -26.93 1.65 -29.51
N GLU A 208 -25.84 0.98 -29.89
CA GLU A 208 -25.89 -0.17 -30.81
C GLU A 208 -26.77 -1.32 -30.29
N TYR A 209 -26.83 -1.48 -28.96
CA TYR A 209 -27.47 -2.62 -28.31
C TYR A 209 -28.81 -2.29 -27.63
N MET A 210 -29.12 -1.00 -27.44
CA MET A 210 -30.24 -0.46 -26.65
C MET A 210 -31.59 -1.15 -26.91
N ASP A 211 -31.89 -1.49 -28.17
CA ASP A 211 -33.14 -2.16 -28.56
C ASP A 211 -32.91 -3.56 -29.17
N ARG A 212 -31.66 -4.01 -29.24
CA ARG A 212 -31.27 -5.22 -30.00
C ARG A 212 -30.85 -6.38 -29.13
N VAL A 213 -30.20 -6.10 -28.01
CA VAL A 213 -29.61 -7.12 -27.14
C VAL A 213 -30.14 -6.92 -25.74
N HIS A 214 -30.83 -7.94 -25.23
CA HIS A 214 -31.43 -7.93 -23.91
C HIS A 214 -30.94 -9.13 -23.10
N ASN A 215 -30.41 -8.82 -21.93
CA ASN A 215 -30.09 -9.79 -20.91
C ASN A 215 -31.38 -10.28 -20.23
N LYS A 216 -31.42 -11.57 -19.90
CA LYS A 216 -32.58 -12.22 -19.27
C LYS A 216 -32.50 -12.14 -17.74
N HIS A 217 -31.33 -12.36 -17.18
CA HIS A 217 -31.10 -12.40 -15.73
C HIS A 217 -30.77 -11.03 -15.16
N ARG A 218 -30.06 -10.18 -15.92
CA ARG A 218 -29.78 -8.78 -15.57
C ARG A 218 -30.31 -7.84 -16.62
N PRO A 219 -31.63 -7.53 -16.61
CA PRO A 219 -32.25 -6.78 -17.69
C PRO A 219 -31.62 -5.39 -17.86
N ASN A 220 -31.11 -5.12 -19.05
CA ASN A 220 -30.42 -3.87 -19.42
C ASN A 220 -31.38 -2.88 -20.11
N PHE A 221 -32.58 -2.70 -19.54
CA PHE A 221 -33.59 -1.80 -20.11
C PHE A 221 -33.34 -0.36 -19.65
N PRO A 222 -33.02 0.59 -20.55
CA PRO A 222 -32.76 1.99 -20.19
C PRO A 222 -33.89 2.64 -19.39
N TRP A 223 -35.14 2.25 -19.67
CA TRP A 223 -36.36 2.79 -19.04
C TRP A 223 -36.73 2.14 -17.70
N ALA A 224 -36.10 1.00 -17.34
CA ALA A 224 -36.36 0.33 -16.07
C ALA A 224 -35.60 0.98 -14.89
N TYR A 225 -34.56 1.76 -15.19
CA TYR A 225 -33.80 2.51 -14.20
C TYR A 225 -34.46 3.87 -13.95
N ALA A 226 -35.17 3.99 -12.83
CA ALA A 226 -35.96 5.18 -12.51
C ALA A 226 -35.08 6.42 -12.16
N VAL A 227 -34.64 7.20 -13.15
CA VAL A 227 -34.62 8.68 -13.11
C VAL A 227 -34.84 9.20 -14.53
N SER A 228 -35.81 10.10 -14.66
CA SER A 228 -36.18 10.76 -15.90
C SER A 228 -35.06 11.66 -16.44
N HIS A 229 -34.44 11.27 -17.56
CA HIS A 229 -34.41 11.99 -18.83
C HIS A 229 -33.76 11.07 -19.88
N LEU A 230 -34.45 10.76 -20.97
CA LEU A 230 -33.86 10.04 -22.11
C LEU A 230 -33.23 11.09 -23.03
N ALA A 231 -31.91 11.07 -23.17
CA ALA A 231 -31.22 11.82 -24.22
C ALA A 231 -30.59 10.82 -25.21
N THR A 232 -31.13 10.78 -26.42
CA THR A 232 -30.53 10.13 -27.59
C THR A 232 -29.46 11.07 -28.14
N SER A 233 -28.21 10.60 -28.26
CA SER A 233 -27.16 11.31 -29.01
C SER A 233 -26.63 10.43 -30.15
N CYS A 234 -26.50 11.04 -31.33
CA CYS A 234 -25.78 10.48 -32.47
C CYS A 234 -24.35 11.03 -32.42
N VAL A 235 -23.37 10.10 -32.56
CA VAL A 235 -21.90 10.24 -32.48
C VAL A 235 -21.39 10.22 -31.03
N PRO A 236 -21.15 9.02 -30.44
CA PRO A 236 -21.79 8.58 -29.19
C PRO A 236 -21.32 9.39 -27.98
N ASP A 237 -21.82 10.63 -27.92
CA ASP A 237 -21.51 11.68 -26.97
C ASP A 237 -22.20 11.31 -25.65
N LEU A 238 -21.39 11.07 -24.63
CA LEU A 238 -21.78 10.60 -23.31
C LEU A 238 -22.66 11.66 -22.60
N THR A 239 -23.97 11.43 -22.54
CA THR A 239 -24.92 12.30 -21.83
C THR A 239 -25.22 11.78 -20.42
N GLU A 240 -25.13 12.69 -19.46
CA GLU A 240 -25.24 12.45 -18.01
C GLU A 240 -26.70 12.20 -17.57
N HIS A 241 -26.98 11.02 -17.00
CA HIS A 241 -28.24 10.74 -16.30
C HIS A 241 -27.99 10.09 -14.93
N ARG A 242 -28.65 10.61 -13.89
CA ARG A 242 -28.57 10.11 -12.50
C ARG A 242 -29.38 8.81 -12.35
N CYS A 243 -28.99 7.90 -11.47
CA CYS A 243 -29.75 6.66 -11.20
C CYS A 243 -29.79 6.40 -9.67
N PRO A 244 -30.90 5.91 -9.06
CA PRO A 244 -31.05 5.80 -7.61
C PRO A 244 -30.71 4.39 -7.08
N VAL A 245 -30.25 3.47 -7.94
CA VAL A 245 -30.03 2.06 -7.57
C VAL A 245 -28.60 1.84 -7.08
N TRP A 246 -28.26 2.39 -5.92
CA TRP A 246 -27.05 2.02 -5.19
C TRP A 246 -27.38 1.77 -3.71
N ARG A 247 -28.27 0.81 -3.45
CA ARG A 247 -28.47 0.23 -2.12
C ARG A 247 -27.82 -1.15 -2.04
N GLN A 248 -26.49 -1.21 -2.13
CA GLN A 248 -25.63 -2.23 -1.52
C GLN A 248 -24.17 -1.93 -1.91
N PRO A 249 -23.19 -2.18 -1.02
CA PRO A 249 -21.81 -1.82 -1.26
C PRO A 249 -21.20 -2.80 -2.28
N ALA A 250 -21.26 -2.44 -3.56
CA ALA A 250 -20.40 -3.06 -4.56
C ALA A 250 -18.95 -2.64 -4.26
N SER A 251 -18.06 -3.63 -4.30
CA SER A 251 -16.61 -3.55 -4.11
C SER A 251 -16.00 -2.21 -4.52
N ILE A 252 -15.41 -1.50 -3.56
CA ILE A 252 -14.64 -0.28 -3.78
C ILE A 252 -13.36 -0.68 -4.52
N GLU A 253 -13.31 -0.43 -5.82
CA GLU A 253 -12.08 -0.53 -6.59
C GLU A 253 -11.34 0.82 -6.51
N VAL A 254 -10.32 0.90 -5.65
CA VAL A 254 -9.50 2.12 -5.53
C VAL A 254 -8.52 2.18 -6.72
N GLN A 255 -8.93 2.81 -7.81
CA GLN A 255 -8.00 3.22 -8.86
C GLN A 255 -7.21 4.46 -8.41
N THR A 256 -5.96 4.26 -7.99
CA THR A 256 -5.00 5.37 -7.90
C THR A 256 -4.54 5.71 -9.30
N SER A 257 -4.92 6.89 -9.81
CA SER A 257 -4.42 7.45 -11.06
C SER A 257 -2.89 7.41 -11.11
N THR A 258 -2.36 6.57 -11.98
CA THR A 258 -0.98 6.65 -12.47
C THR A 258 -1.06 7.30 -13.84
N ARG A 259 -0.29 8.37 -14.03
CA ARG A 259 -0.21 9.16 -15.27
C ARG A 259 -0.17 8.27 -16.51
N PHE A 260 -1.13 8.46 -17.40
CA PHE A 260 -0.94 8.17 -18.82
C PHE A 260 0.14 9.12 -19.34
N THR A 261 1.25 8.56 -19.81
CA THR A 261 2.14 9.26 -20.73
C THR A 261 2.34 8.38 -21.96
N GLY A 262 1.87 8.90 -23.10
CA GLY A 262 2.44 8.64 -24.41
C GLY A 262 2.01 7.35 -25.09
N GLY A 263 0.93 7.44 -25.86
CA GLY A 263 0.99 6.88 -27.21
C GLY A 263 1.73 7.88 -28.10
N ASP A 264 2.62 7.38 -28.94
CA ASP A 264 2.57 7.64 -30.39
C ASP A 264 3.68 6.85 -31.11
N GLN A 265 3.24 6.21 -32.20
CA GLN A 265 3.96 5.55 -33.32
C GLN A 265 4.55 4.15 -33.09
#